data_AF-A0A0G0JI08-F1
#
_entry.id   AF-A0A0G0JI08-F1
#
_cell.length_a   1.000
_cell.length_b   1.000
_cell.length_c   1.000
_cell.angle_alpha   90.00
_cell.angle_beta   90.00
_cell.angle_gamma   90.00
#
_symmetry.space_group_name_H-M   'P 1'
#
loop_
_entity.id
_entity.type
_entity.pdbx_description
1 polymer ?
#
loop_
_entity_poly.entity_id
_entity_poly.type
_entity_poly.pdbx_seq_one_letter_code
_entity_poly.pdbx_strand_id
1 'polypeptide(L)'
;MRKIEKGFTLVELLVVIAIVAILAAVVVLIIDPLELTRRGRDATRLSDLSSLQQAINVTMQEEAGTTGLVCPAGTTVYPCTAKSNNTTDANNRKSDGTGWVRINLSGQPVSLSILPVDPTNSATLYYEYGGNASDQYELNAILESTQYSTKMTNSTGDGGDDDARYEVGSNLDIL
;
A
#
# COMPACT_ATOMS: atom_id res chain seq x y z
N MET A 1 -19.26 -35.74 -51.66
CA MET A 1 -17.78 -35.70 -51.63
C MET A 1 -17.34 -35.66 -50.17
N ARG A 2 -16.55 -36.64 -49.73
CA ARG A 2 -16.06 -36.72 -48.33
C ARG A 2 -14.72 -36.00 -48.28
N LYS A 3 -14.63 -34.87 -47.56
CA LYS A 3 -13.35 -34.17 -47.32
C LYS A 3 -12.45 -35.09 -46.49
N ILE A 4 -11.23 -35.33 -46.95
CA ILE A 4 -10.19 -35.95 -46.15
C ILE A 4 -9.62 -34.85 -45.28
N GLU A 5 -9.79 -34.96 -43.96
CA GLU A 5 -9.15 -34.06 -43.02
C GLU A 5 -7.68 -34.48 -42.88
N LYS A 6 -6.76 -33.54 -43.13
CA LYS A 6 -5.32 -33.77 -42.98
C LYS A 6 -4.99 -33.79 -41.48
N GLY A 7 -4.48 -34.92 -40.99
CA GLY A 7 -3.99 -35.05 -39.62
C GLY A 7 -2.57 -34.49 -39.45
N PHE A 8 -2.24 -34.06 -38.24
CA PHE A 8 -0.89 -33.65 -37.85
C PHE A 8 0.07 -34.86 -37.78
N THR A 9 1.34 -34.66 -38.14
CA THR A 9 2.39 -35.67 -37.94
C THR A 9 2.97 -35.58 -36.53
N LEU A 10 3.47 -36.71 -36.01
CA LEU A 10 4.13 -36.75 -34.70
C LEU A 10 5.41 -35.90 -34.66
N VAL A 11 6.12 -35.80 -35.79
CA VAL A 11 7.34 -35.00 -35.90
C VAL A 11 7.02 -33.50 -35.82
N GLU A 12 5.95 -33.05 -36.47
CA GLU A 12 5.50 -31.65 -36.35
C GLU A 12 5.16 -31.30 -34.91
N LEU A 13 4.45 -32.18 -34.19
CA LEU A 13 4.15 -31.94 -32.78
C LEU A 13 5.41 -31.88 -31.92
N LEU A 14 6.40 -32.76 -32.17
CA LEU A 14 7.67 -32.78 -31.45
C LEU A 14 8.48 -31.48 -31.64
N VAL A 15 8.55 -30.99 -32.88
CA VAL A 15 9.26 -29.74 -33.19
C VAL A 15 8.56 -28.55 -32.52
N VAL A 16 7.23 -28.52 -32.51
CA VAL A 16 6.46 -27.45 -31.87
C VAL A 16 6.71 -27.40 -30.38
N ILE A 17 6.64 -28.53 -29.66
CA ILE A 17 6.90 -28.53 -28.21
C ILE A 17 8.35 -28.14 -27.88
N ALA A 18 9.31 -28.52 -28.72
CA ALA A 18 10.71 -28.13 -28.55
C ALA A 18 10.90 -26.61 -28.70
N ILE A 19 10.28 -26.01 -29.72
CA ILE A 19 10.31 -24.56 -29.92
C ILE A 19 9.62 -23.83 -28.76
N VAL A 20 8.44 -24.30 -28.33
CA VAL A 20 7.71 -23.71 -27.19
C VAL A 20 8.53 -23.77 -25.90
N ALA A 21 9.23 -24.87 -25.64
CA ALA A 21 10.09 -25.01 -24.46
C ALA A 21 11.24 -23.99 -24.46
N ILE A 22 11.90 -23.78 -25.60
CA ILE A 22 12.98 -22.80 -25.74
C ILE A 22 12.44 -21.37 -25.54
N LEU A 23 11.33 -21.03 -26.20
CA LEU A 23 10.72 -19.70 -26.08
C LEU A 23 10.29 -19.40 -24.64
N ALA A 24 9.67 -20.37 -23.96
CA ALA A 24 9.26 -20.21 -22.58
C ALA A 24 10.46 -19.96 -21.65
N ALA A 25 11.57 -20.68 -21.83
CA ALA A 25 12.78 -20.47 -21.05
C ALA A 25 13.37 -19.06 -21.23
N VAL A 26 13.40 -18.53 -22.46
CA VAL A 26 13.90 -17.18 -22.75
C VAL A 26 13.01 -16.10 -22.11
N VAL A 27 11.69 -16.23 -22.18
CA VAL A 27 10.76 -15.24 -21.63
C VAL A 27 10.92 -15.07 -20.11
N VAL A 28 11.13 -16.17 -19.37
CA VAL A 28 11.34 -16.14 -17.91
C VAL A 28 12.65 -15.45 -17.52
N LEU A 29 13.67 -15.46 -18.39
CA LEU A 29 14.93 -14.75 -18.13
C LEU A 29 14.82 -13.23 -18.34
N ILE A 30 13.85 -12.78 -19.15
CA ILE A 30 13.66 -11.37 -19.50
C ILE A 30 12.71 -10.68 -18.51
N ILE A 31 11.66 -11.38 -18.06
CA ILE A 31 10.69 -10.86 -17.10
C ILE A 31 11.13 -11.28 -15.71
N ASP A 32 11.32 -10.34 -14.79
CA ASP A 32 11.39 -10.65 -13.37
C ASP A 32 9.95 -10.80 -12.82
N PRO A 33 9.43 -12.03 -12.67
CA PRO A 33 8.07 -12.23 -12.18
C PRO A 33 7.91 -11.74 -10.75
N LEU A 34 8.97 -11.76 -9.93
CA LEU A 34 8.91 -11.30 -8.55
C LEU A 34 8.71 -9.79 -8.53
N GLU A 35 9.43 -9.05 -9.37
CA GLU A 35 9.25 -7.60 -9.52
C GLU A 35 7.83 -7.25 -9.98
N LEU A 36 7.24 -8.02 -10.90
CA LEU A 36 5.86 -7.78 -11.33
C LEU A 36 4.87 -7.91 -10.16
N THR A 37 5.06 -8.91 -9.29
CA THR A 37 4.22 -9.05 -8.09
C THR A 37 4.44 -7.92 -7.08
N ARG A 38 5.69 -7.46 -6.90
CA ARG A 38 6.02 -6.32 -6.01
C ARG A 38 5.33 -5.05 -6.50
N ARG A 39 5.41 -4.76 -7.80
CA ARG A 39 4.70 -3.64 -8.43
C ARG A 39 3.18 -3.73 -8.21
N GLY A 40 2.61 -4.92 -8.29
CA GLY A 40 1.19 -5.15 -8.00
C GLY A 40 0.83 -4.80 -6.55
N ARG A 41 1.62 -5.26 -5.57
CA ARG A 41 1.40 -4.95 -4.15
C ARG A 41 1.62 -3.46 -3.85
N ASP A 42 2.64 -2.85 -4.44
CA ASP A 42 2.90 -1.41 -4.27
C ASP A 42 1.80 -0.55 -4.88
N ALA A 43 1.20 -0.96 -6.00
CA ALA A 43 0.03 -0.28 -6.54
C ALA A 43 -1.15 -0.31 -5.54
N THR A 44 -1.33 -1.42 -4.82
CA THR A 44 -2.29 -1.49 -3.71
C THR A 44 -1.90 -0.54 -2.58
N ARG A 45 -0.63 -0.50 -2.15
CA ARG A 45 -0.15 0.42 -1.10
C ARG A 45 -0.40 1.88 -1.43
N LEU A 46 -0.05 2.29 -2.64
CA LEU A 46 -0.24 3.66 -3.12
C LEU A 46 -1.74 4.01 -3.18
N SER A 47 -2.59 3.08 -3.63
CA SER A 47 -4.05 3.28 -3.66
C SER A 47 -4.65 3.37 -2.25
N ASP A 48 -4.21 2.52 -1.33
CA ASP A 48 -4.66 2.50 0.06
C ASP A 48 -4.30 3.81 0.76
N LEU A 49 -3.04 4.24 0.64
CA LEU A 49 -2.55 5.49 1.22
C LEU A 49 -3.24 6.71 0.62
N SER A 50 -3.46 6.75 -0.70
CA SER A 50 -4.21 7.84 -1.34
C SER A 50 -5.66 7.92 -0.85
N SER A 51 -6.31 6.76 -0.67
CA SER A 51 -7.69 6.71 -0.15
C SER A 51 -7.76 7.16 1.31
N LEU A 52 -6.78 6.75 2.13
CA LEU A 52 -6.64 7.18 3.52
C LEU A 52 -6.41 8.68 3.62
N GLN A 53 -5.47 9.22 2.85
CA GLN A 53 -5.16 10.65 2.83
C GLN A 53 -6.40 11.47 2.43
N GLN A 54 -7.16 11.02 1.43
CA GLN A 54 -8.41 11.66 1.05
C GLN A 54 -9.45 11.63 2.19
N ALA A 55 -9.67 10.47 2.80
CA ALA A 55 -10.63 10.31 3.89
C ALA A 55 -10.27 11.19 5.10
N ILE A 56 -8.99 11.21 5.48
CA ILE A 56 -8.47 12.03 6.57
C ILE A 56 -8.65 13.52 6.24
N ASN A 57 -8.22 13.97 5.06
CA ASN A 57 -8.32 15.37 4.68
C ASN A 57 -9.76 15.87 4.61
N VAL A 58 -10.71 15.03 4.18
CA VAL A 58 -12.15 15.35 4.22
C VAL A 58 -12.61 15.46 5.67
N THR A 59 -12.25 14.50 6.52
CA THR A 59 -12.62 14.52 7.95
C THR A 59 -12.08 15.77 8.66
N MET A 60 -10.84 16.16 8.40
CA MET A 60 -10.24 17.37 8.96
C MET A 60 -10.93 18.66 8.50
N GLN A 61 -11.54 18.66 7.31
CA GLN A 61 -12.31 19.79 6.80
C GLN A 61 -13.72 19.84 7.41
N GLU A 62 -14.40 18.70 7.56
CA GLU A 62 -15.73 18.62 8.19
C GLU A 62 -15.66 18.99 9.67
N GLU A 63 -14.60 18.57 10.36
CA GLU A 63 -14.35 18.85 11.78
C GLU A 63 -13.50 20.11 12.00
N ALA A 64 -13.46 21.03 11.03
CA ALA A 64 -12.63 22.23 11.11
C ALA A 64 -12.95 23.06 12.37
N GLY A 65 -11.92 23.30 13.18
CA GLY A 65 -12.03 24.03 14.45
C GLY A 65 -12.11 23.13 15.69
N THR A 66 -12.31 21.83 15.51
CA THR A 66 -12.06 20.82 16.55
C THR A 66 -10.55 20.61 16.71
N THR A 67 -10.08 20.44 17.95
CA THR A 67 -8.67 20.19 18.26
C THR A 67 -8.49 18.79 18.82
N GLY A 68 -7.32 18.19 18.59
CA GLY A 68 -7.01 16.83 19.05
C GLY A 68 -7.76 15.77 18.24
N LEU A 69 -7.87 15.97 16.93
CA LEU A 69 -8.50 15.04 16.00
C LEU A 69 -7.55 13.91 15.60
N VAL A 70 -6.25 14.20 15.45
CA VAL A 70 -5.25 13.26 14.91
C VAL A 70 -4.72 12.27 15.95
N CYS A 71 -4.98 12.51 17.24
CA CYS A 71 -4.58 11.64 18.32
C CYS A 71 -5.76 11.39 19.28
N PRO A 72 -5.78 10.24 19.99
CA PRO A 72 -6.83 9.99 20.96
C PRO A 72 -6.89 11.08 22.04
N ALA A 73 -8.09 11.38 22.53
CA ALA A 73 -8.30 12.37 23.57
C ALA A 73 -7.43 12.07 24.82
N GLY A 74 -6.78 13.10 25.35
CA GLY A 74 -5.90 12.96 26.52
C GLY A 74 -4.48 12.49 26.21
N THR A 75 -4.08 12.42 24.94
CA THR A 75 -2.68 12.15 24.55
C THR A 75 -1.72 13.19 25.13
N THR A 76 -0.76 12.74 25.94
CA THR A 76 0.30 13.58 26.54
C THR A 76 1.69 13.30 25.96
N VAL A 77 1.84 12.27 25.13
CA VAL A 77 3.09 11.88 24.48
C VAL A 77 2.86 11.89 22.97
N TYR A 78 3.72 12.60 22.26
CA TYR A 78 3.66 12.73 20.80
C TYR A 78 4.98 12.27 20.17
N PRO A 79 4.95 11.74 18.93
CA PRO A 79 3.76 11.47 18.14
C PRO A 79 2.92 10.32 18.71
N CYS A 80 1.60 10.37 18.54
CA CYS A 80 0.78 9.19 18.77
C CYS A 80 0.94 8.26 17.56
N THR A 81 1.45 7.05 17.78
CA THR A 81 1.77 6.13 16.68
C THR A 81 0.95 4.84 16.74
N ALA A 82 0.77 4.23 15.58
CA ALA A 82 0.19 2.90 15.46
C ALA A 82 0.57 2.22 14.14
N LYS A 83 0.51 0.89 14.13
CA LYS A 83 0.91 0.05 13.00
C LYS A 83 -0.21 -0.87 12.58
N SER A 84 -0.44 -0.99 11.27
CA SER A 84 -1.51 -1.82 10.72
C SER A 84 -1.28 -3.33 10.90
N ASN A 85 -0.06 -3.77 11.25
CA ASN A 85 0.26 -5.17 11.50
C ASN A 85 0.04 -5.62 12.96
N ASN A 86 -0.51 -4.79 13.84
CA ASN A 86 -0.82 -5.21 15.21
C ASN A 86 -2.02 -6.17 15.25
N THR A 87 -1.72 -7.47 15.10
CA THR A 87 -2.73 -8.54 15.10
C THR A 87 -3.32 -8.85 16.47
N THR A 88 -2.73 -8.35 17.55
CA THR A 88 -3.24 -8.55 18.91
C THR A 88 -4.33 -7.56 19.30
N ASP A 89 -4.44 -6.44 18.57
CA ASP A 89 -5.46 -5.43 18.79
C ASP A 89 -6.69 -5.72 17.94
N ALA A 90 -7.79 -6.10 18.61
CA ALA A 90 -9.07 -6.38 17.95
C ALA A 90 -9.70 -5.14 17.29
N ASN A 91 -9.28 -3.94 17.70
CA ASN A 91 -9.74 -2.68 17.12
C ASN A 91 -8.85 -2.19 15.98
N ASN A 92 -7.70 -2.82 15.75
CA ASN A 92 -6.66 -2.33 14.83
C ASN A 92 -7.21 -1.88 13.46
N ARG A 93 -8.21 -2.59 12.92
CA ARG A 93 -8.81 -2.28 11.61
C ARG A 93 -10.09 -1.45 11.63
N LYS A 94 -10.53 -0.99 12.79
CA LYS A 94 -11.69 -0.11 12.92
C LYS A 94 -11.32 1.32 12.52
N SER A 95 -12.25 2.01 11.88
CA SER A 95 -12.09 3.38 11.42
C SER A 95 -12.79 4.41 12.32
N ASP A 96 -13.13 4.02 13.56
CA ASP A 96 -13.80 4.85 14.55
C ASP A 96 -12.82 5.66 15.42
N GLY A 97 -11.55 5.76 15.01
CA GLY A 97 -10.46 6.39 15.76
C GLY A 97 -9.78 5.46 16.77
N THR A 98 -10.29 4.24 16.99
CA THR A 98 -9.67 3.26 17.90
C THR A 98 -8.66 2.33 17.21
N GLY A 99 -8.68 2.26 15.87
CA GLY A 99 -7.75 1.45 15.09
C GLY A 99 -6.37 2.07 14.92
N TRP A 100 -5.61 1.56 13.94
CA TRP A 100 -4.25 2.06 13.67
C TRP A 100 -4.24 3.45 13.04
N VAL A 101 -5.35 3.90 12.45
CA VAL A 101 -5.58 5.32 12.16
C VAL A 101 -6.35 5.90 13.33
N ARG A 102 -5.75 6.88 14.00
CA ARG A 102 -6.29 7.46 15.24
C ARG A 102 -7.36 8.52 15.04
N ILE A 103 -7.66 8.85 13.78
CA ILE A 103 -8.74 9.75 13.39
C ILE A 103 -10.03 8.95 13.22
N ASN A 104 -11.14 9.47 13.73
CA ASN A 104 -12.44 8.88 13.50
C ASN A 104 -12.96 9.20 12.09
N LEU A 105 -12.81 8.25 11.18
CA LEU A 105 -13.30 8.32 9.80
C LEU A 105 -14.71 7.72 9.66
N SER A 106 -15.29 7.18 10.73
CA SER A 106 -16.63 6.60 10.72
C SER A 106 -17.69 7.71 10.65
N GLY A 107 -18.69 7.51 9.79
CA GLY A 107 -19.76 8.50 9.62
C GLY A 107 -19.40 9.73 8.77
N GLN A 108 -18.17 9.79 8.25
CA GLN A 108 -17.71 10.88 7.37
C GLN A 108 -18.14 10.64 5.91
N PRO A 109 -18.26 11.70 5.07
CA PRO A 109 -18.68 11.57 3.67
C PRO A 109 -17.79 10.62 2.84
N VAL A 110 -16.50 10.61 3.14
CA VAL A 110 -15.52 9.63 2.64
C VAL A 110 -15.11 8.77 3.83
N SER A 111 -15.77 7.62 3.98
CA SER A 111 -15.46 6.68 5.06
C SER A 111 -14.83 5.41 4.51
N LEU A 112 -13.83 4.92 5.24
CA LEU A 112 -13.32 3.57 5.09
C LEU A 112 -13.98 2.73 6.17
N SER A 113 -14.86 1.79 5.82
CA SER A 113 -15.52 0.94 6.84
C SER A 113 -14.55 0.01 7.55
N ILE A 114 -13.39 -0.24 6.94
CA ILE A 114 -12.33 -1.09 7.44
C ILE A 114 -10.98 -0.48 6.99
N LEU A 115 -10.07 -0.24 7.92
CA LEU A 115 -8.77 0.38 7.63
C LEU A 115 -7.85 -0.61 6.94
N PRO A 116 -7.20 -0.30 5.80
CA PRO A 116 -6.41 -1.26 5.04
C PRO A 116 -5.22 -1.83 5.86
N VAL A 117 -4.69 -2.96 5.40
CA VAL A 117 -3.43 -3.54 5.88
C VAL A 117 -2.56 -3.81 4.67
N ASP A 118 -1.25 -3.80 4.86
CA ASP A 118 -0.30 -4.10 3.81
C ASP A 118 -0.61 -5.48 3.18
N PRO A 119 -0.50 -5.66 1.85
CA PRO A 119 -0.82 -6.94 1.21
C PRO A 119 0.00 -8.13 1.73
N THR A 120 1.21 -7.88 2.21
CA THR A 120 2.09 -8.87 2.85
C THR A 120 1.91 -8.90 4.37
N ASN A 121 1.64 -7.74 4.99
CA ASN A 121 1.37 -7.56 6.43
C ASN A 121 2.34 -8.33 7.35
N SER A 122 3.60 -7.93 7.36
CA SER A 122 4.68 -8.58 8.11
C SER A 122 5.30 -7.66 9.16
N ALA A 123 6.34 -8.11 9.86
CA ALA A 123 7.11 -7.27 10.78
C ALA A 123 7.79 -6.07 10.11
N THR A 124 7.97 -6.10 8.77
CA THR A 124 8.63 -5.04 8.00
C THR A 124 7.68 -4.33 7.04
N LEU A 125 6.73 -5.06 6.45
CA LEU A 125 5.79 -4.54 5.47
C LEU A 125 4.44 -4.31 6.15
N TYR A 126 4.21 -3.07 6.54
CA TYR A 126 3.01 -2.62 7.23
C TYR A 126 2.80 -1.11 6.96
N TYR A 127 1.61 -0.60 7.30
CA TYR A 127 1.34 0.83 7.30
C TYR A 127 1.53 1.40 8.70
N GLU A 128 2.21 2.54 8.80
CA GLU A 128 2.44 3.26 10.04
C GLU A 128 1.67 4.58 10.01
N TYR A 129 1.10 4.97 11.14
CA TYR A 129 0.43 6.25 11.33
C TYR A 129 1.13 7.01 12.46
N GLY A 130 1.35 8.30 12.27
CA GLY A 130 1.82 9.24 13.27
C GLY A 130 0.94 10.48 13.31
N GLY A 131 0.63 10.96 14.51
CA GLY A 131 -0.07 12.24 14.72
C GLY A 131 0.62 13.08 15.77
N ASN A 132 0.65 14.41 15.59
CA ASN A 132 1.27 15.34 16.53
C ASN A 132 0.26 16.25 17.27
N ALA A 133 0.75 17.07 18.19
CA ALA A 133 -0.08 17.95 19.02
C ALA A 133 -0.71 19.12 18.24
N SER A 134 -0.30 19.35 17.00
CA SER A 134 -0.76 20.43 16.12
C SER A 134 -1.79 19.93 15.09
N ASP A 135 -2.39 18.76 15.33
CA ASP A 135 -3.31 18.11 14.40
C ASP A 135 -2.73 17.86 13.01
N GLN A 136 -1.42 17.59 12.95
CA GLN A 136 -0.76 17.10 11.75
C GLN A 136 -0.57 15.58 11.86
N TYR A 137 -0.70 14.92 10.72
CA TYR A 137 -0.51 13.48 10.59
C TYR A 137 0.44 13.12 9.45
N GLU A 138 0.95 11.89 9.55
CA GLU A 138 1.81 11.22 8.59
C GLU A 138 1.42 9.73 8.50
N LEU A 139 1.53 9.18 7.30
CA LEU A 139 1.31 7.78 6.98
C LEU A 139 2.49 7.24 6.18
N ASN A 140 3.11 6.16 6.67
CA ASN A 140 4.28 5.58 6.03
C ASN A 140 4.03 4.14 5.58
N ALA A 141 4.62 3.77 4.44
CA ALA A 141 4.66 2.40 3.93
C ALA A 141 5.95 2.12 3.17
N ILE A 142 6.49 0.90 3.25
CA ILE A 142 7.64 0.52 2.42
C ILE A 142 7.15 0.02 1.05
N LEU A 143 7.67 0.60 -0.04
CA LEU A 143 7.46 0.11 -1.40
C LEU A 143 8.55 -0.91 -1.75
N GLU A 144 8.15 -2.08 -2.26
CA GLU A 144 9.05 -3.21 -2.50
C GLU A 144 9.74 -3.16 -3.87
N SER A 145 9.07 -2.59 -4.85
CA SER A 145 9.50 -2.51 -6.25
C SER A 145 10.68 -1.56 -6.40
N THR A 146 11.70 -2.02 -7.11
CA THR A 146 12.86 -1.20 -7.46
C THR A 146 12.44 0.03 -8.28
N GLN A 147 11.37 -0.07 -9.08
CA GLN A 147 10.82 1.04 -9.86
C GLN A 147 10.18 2.15 -9.01
N TYR A 148 9.82 1.85 -7.77
CA TYR A 148 9.20 2.82 -6.87
C TYR A 148 10.14 3.29 -5.76
N SER A 149 11.39 2.81 -5.73
CA SER A 149 12.41 3.26 -4.78
C SER A 149 12.57 4.79 -4.75
N THR A 150 12.58 5.45 -5.92
CA THR A 150 12.73 6.91 -6.00
C THR A 150 11.49 7.67 -5.53
N LYS A 151 10.35 7.00 -5.32
CA LYS A 151 9.16 7.64 -4.74
C LYS A 151 9.30 7.87 -3.24
N MET A 152 10.13 7.06 -2.58
CA MET A 152 10.38 7.10 -1.14
C MET A 152 11.48 8.09 -0.75
N THR A 153 12.11 8.77 -1.71
CA THR A 153 13.25 9.63 -1.40
C THR A 153 12.82 11.08 -1.22
N ASN A 154 13.42 11.77 -0.25
CA ASN A 154 13.17 13.18 0.02
C ASN A 154 13.38 14.06 -1.24
N SER A 155 14.51 13.88 -1.91
CA SER A 155 14.96 14.80 -2.96
C SER A 155 14.23 14.67 -4.31
N THR A 156 13.64 13.51 -4.61
CA THR A 156 13.00 13.23 -5.91
C THR A 156 11.63 12.56 -5.83
N GLY A 157 11.19 12.22 -4.62
CA GLY A 157 10.01 11.43 -4.34
C GLY A 157 8.92 12.22 -3.63
N ASP A 158 8.54 11.74 -2.46
CA ASP A 158 7.49 12.28 -1.60
C ASP A 158 7.91 13.52 -0.79
N GLY A 159 9.21 13.72 -0.57
CA GLY A 159 9.72 14.90 0.14
C GLY A 159 9.68 14.79 1.66
N GLY A 160 9.48 13.59 2.21
CA GLY A 160 9.53 13.31 3.64
C GLY A 160 10.95 13.01 4.15
N ASP A 161 11.10 12.70 5.43
CA ASP A 161 12.40 12.56 6.09
C ASP A 161 12.99 11.14 6.12
N ASP A 162 12.23 10.09 5.76
CA ASP A 162 12.72 8.71 5.67
C ASP A 162 12.81 8.21 4.22
N ASP A 163 14.04 8.28 3.66
CA ASP A 163 14.37 7.77 2.31
C ASP A 163 14.07 6.27 2.08
N ALA A 164 13.72 5.50 3.13
CA ALA A 164 13.36 4.10 3.05
C ALA A 164 11.84 3.84 3.07
N ARG A 165 11.01 4.87 3.21
CA ARG A 165 9.55 4.76 3.31
C ARG A 165 8.87 5.73 2.38
N TYR A 166 7.71 5.34 1.89
CA TYR A 166 6.82 6.23 1.17
C TYR A 166 5.90 6.92 2.16
N GLU A 167 5.90 8.24 2.14
CA GLU A 167 5.34 9.08 3.20
C GLU A 167 4.25 9.98 2.60
N VAL A 168 3.09 10.00 3.25
CA VAL A 168 1.99 10.90 2.87
C VAL A 168 1.34 11.48 4.11
N GLY A 169 0.95 12.74 4.03
CA GLY A 169 0.35 13.40 5.19
C GLY A 169 0.32 14.90 5.05
N SER A 170 0.02 15.55 6.18
CA SER A 170 0.06 17.01 6.32
C SER A 170 1.44 17.53 6.77
N ASN A 171 2.25 16.67 7.38
CA ASN A 171 3.63 16.89 7.77
C ASN A 171 4.34 15.54 7.67
N LEU A 172 5.49 15.50 7.00
CA LEU A 172 6.23 14.28 6.69
C LEU A 172 7.51 14.13 7.54
N ASP A 173 7.58 14.87 8.65
CA ASP A 173 8.69 14.85 9.62
C ASP A 173 8.19 14.43 11.02
N ILE A 174 7.15 13.59 11.09
CA ILE A 174 6.49 13.15 12.33
C ILE A 174 7.04 11.80 12.82
N LEU A 175 7.24 10.82 11.93
CA LEU A 175 7.56 9.43 12.31
C LEU A 175 9.05 9.09 12.33
#